data_AF-F1YSY4-F1
#
_entry.id   AF-F1YSY4-F1
#
_cell.length_a   1.000
_cell.length_b   1.000
_cell.length_c   1.000
_cell.angle_alpha   90.00
_cell.angle_beta   90.00
_cell.angle_gamma   90.00
#
_symmetry.space_group_name_H-M   'P 1'
#
loop_
_entity.id
_entity.type
_entity.pdbx_description
1 polymer ?
#
loop_
_entity_poly.entity_id
_entity_poly.type
_entity_poly.pdbx_seq_one_letter_code
_entity_poly.pdbx_strand_id
1 'polypeptide(L)'
;MIWLSIALLSLLALAPACATLWKRTRTVRDERSAALALHEAQLAEVDRDLTIGLIAPTEHEIARLEIQRRILAADKAPSSADNSRAATAGWIGLGLAPVLAVGLYLTNGVPSLPAQPLGPRLAAEHMQDTKNDMLVARLKQTLATLPPGDPALRQGYLLLGQVEASREHYAEAADAWNHALDMGFDAELAARTAEAITRTNHQVTPQALALFRKALDAAPQDATWRSAVQARIAQGEHDQDNP
;
A
#
# COMPACT_ATOMS: atom_id res chain seq x y z
N MET A 1 -9.21 20.05 -15.02
CA MET A 1 -8.00 19.50 -15.69
C MET A 1 -7.73 18.04 -15.30
N ILE A 2 -7.72 17.67 -14.01
CA ILE A 2 -7.49 16.28 -13.56
C ILE A 2 -8.47 15.23 -14.12
N TRP A 3 -9.74 15.59 -14.31
CA TRP A 3 -10.77 14.69 -14.84
C TRP A 3 -10.46 14.21 -16.26
N LEU A 4 -9.87 15.08 -17.09
CA LEU A 4 -9.42 14.71 -18.44
C LEU A 4 -8.25 13.72 -18.36
N SER A 5 -7.30 13.94 -17.45
CA SER A 5 -6.17 13.02 -17.22
C SER A 5 -6.65 11.66 -16.70
N ILE A 6 -7.59 11.63 -15.76
CA ILE A 6 -8.19 10.39 -15.24
C ILE A 6 -8.93 9.65 -16.35
N ALA A 7 -9.73 10.34 -17.16
CA ALA A 7 -10.43 9.74 -18.28
C ALA A 7 -9.44 9.15 -19.31
N LEU A 8 -8.38 9.89 -19.65
CA LEU A 8 -7.34 9.45 -20.58
C LEU A 8 -6.59 8.21 -20.05
N LEU A 9 -6.19 8.23 -18.78
CA LEU A 9 -5.50 7.09 -18.14
C LEU A 9 -6.42 5.86 -18.04
N SER A 10 -7.71 6.07 -17.74
CA SER A 10 -8.69 4.98 -17.69
C SER A 10 -8.87 4.34 -19.07
N LEU A 11 -8.95 5.15 -20.13
CA LEU A 11 -9.02 4.65 -21.50
C LEU A 11 -7.76 3.86 -21.88
N LEU A 12 -6.59 4.39 -21.52
CA LEU A 12 -5.31 3.73 -21.79
C LEU A 12 -5.20 2.39 -21.04
N ALA A 13 -5.66 2.34 -19.79
CA ALA A 13 -5.67 1.11 -18.99
C ALA A 13 -6.63 0.04 -19.55
N LEU A 14 -7.77 0.45 -20.12
CA LEU A 14 -8.77 -0.46 -20.71
C LEU A 14 -8.44 -0.85 -22.16
N ALA A 15 -7.54 -0.13 -22.85
CA ALA A 15 -7.22 -0.36 -24.25
C ALA A 15 -6.72 -1.80 -24.56
N PRO A 16 -5.84 -2.43 -23.76
CA PRO A 16 -5.42 -3.82 -24.01
C PRO A 16 -6.57 -4.82 -23.88
N ALA A 17 -7.45 -4.63 -22.89
CA ALA A 17 -8.63 -5.48 -22.71
C ALA A 17 -9.62 -5.31 -23.88
N CYS A 18 -9.84 -4.07 -24.32
CA CYS A 18 -10.64 -3.78 -25.51
C CYS A 18 -10.05 -4.44 -26.77
N ALA A 19 -8.73 -4.30 -26.99
CA ALA A 19 -8.05 -4.86 -28.15
C ALA A 19 -8.06 -6.41 -28.18
N THR A 20 -7.89 -7.06 -27.02
CA THR A 20 -7.92 -8.53 -26.91
C THR A 20 -9.32 -9.08 -27.16
N LEU A 21 -10.36 -8.44 -26.60
CA LEU A 21 -11.76 -8.80 -26.87
C LEU A 21 -12.11 -8.59 -28.35
N TRP A 22 -11.65 -7.49 -28.95
CA TRP A 22 -11.84 -7.22 -30.38
C TRP A 22 -11.16 -8.26 -31.28
N LYS A 23 -9.92 -8.65 -30.98
CA LYS A 23 -9.23 -9.70 -31.74
C LYS A 23 -9.96 -11.03 -31.64
N ARG A 24 -10.37 -11.42 -30.43
CA ARG A 24 -11.08 -12.69 -30.19
C ARG A 24 -12.40 -12.78 -30.96
N THR A 25 -13.19 -11.69 -31.00
CA THR A 25 -14.43 -11.67 -31.79
C THR A 25 -14.18 -11.73 -33.29
N ARG A 26 -13.10 -11.12 -33.79
CA ARG A 26 -12.71 -11.21 -35.21
C ARG A 26 -12.18 -12.58 -35.60
N THR A 27 -11.30 -13.21 -34.81
CA THR A 27 -10.74 -14.54 -35.12
C THR A 27 -11.84 -15.60 -35.26
N VAL A 28 -12.83 -15.59 -34.38
CA VAL A 28 -13.99 -16.49 -34.48
C VAL A 28 -14.82 -16.23 -35.75
N ARG A 29 -14.92 -14.97 -36.18
CA ARG A 29 -15.60 -14.62 -37.43
C ARG A 29 -14.79 -15.10 -38.65
N ASP A 30 -13.48 -14.98 -38.59
CA ASP A 30 -12.55 -15.32 -39.67
C ASP A 30 -12.48 -16.84 -39.92
N GLU A 31 -12.44 -17.64 -38.86
CA GLU A 31 -12.49 -19.12 -38.94
C GLU A 31 -13.76 -19.61 -39.65
N ARG A 32 -14.92 -19.00 -39.36
CA ARG A 32 -16.19 -19.35 -40.02
C ARG A 32 -16.17 -19.00 -41.50
N SER A 33 -15.69 -17.81 -41.88
CA SER A 33 -15.60 -17.43 -43.29
C SER A 33 -14.58 -18.30 -44.05
N ALA A 34 -13.45 -18.64 -43.44
CA ALA A 34 -12.44 -19.49 -44.04
C ALA A 34 -12.95 -20.92 -44.28
N ALA A 35 -13.70 -21.49 -43.32
CA ALA A 35 -14.30 -22.81 -43.46
C ALA A 35 -15.35 -22.86 -44.59
N LEU A 36 -16.19 -21.83 -44.73
CA LEU A 36 -17.15 -21.74 -45.83
C LEU A 36 -16.46 -21.60 -47.19
N ALA A 37 -15.46 -20.71 -47.30
CA ALA A 37 -14.70 -20.51 -48.53
C ALA A 37 -13.97 -21.79 -48.98
N LEU A 38 -13.45 -22.58 -48.04
CA LEU A 38 -12.82 -23.87 -48.34
C LEU A 38 -13.81 -24.86 -48.94
N HIS A 39 -15.01 -24.98 -48.38
CA HIS A 39 -16.02 -25.90 -48.89
C HIS A 39 -16.61 -25.45 -50.24
N GLU A 40 -16.73 -24.14 -50.47
CA GLU A 40 -17.08 -23.59 -51.79
C GLU A 40 -16.02 -23.92 -52.85
N ALA A 41 -14.74 -23.81 -52.49
CA ALA A 41 -13.63 -24.21 -53.38
C ALA A 41 -13.65 -25.72 -53.67
N GLN A 42 -13.95 -26.56 -52.67
CA GLN A 42 -14.09 -28.01 -52.86
C GLN A 42 -15.22 -28.37 -53.83
N LEU A 43 -16.33 -27.62 -53.79
CA LEU A 43 -17.44 -27.83 -54.72
C LEU A 43 -16.99 -27.55 -56.17
N ALA A 44 -16.26 -26.45 -56.37
CA ALA A 44 -15.74 -26.06 -57.68
C ALA A 44 -14.72 -27.07 -58.24
N GLU A 45 -13.89 -27.67 -57.37
CA GLU A 45 -12.93 -28.71 -57.78
C GLU A 45 -13.64 -29.99 -58.22
N VAL A 46 -14.67 -30.42 -57.48
CA VAL A 46 -15.46 -31.61 -57.85
C VAL A 46 -16.20 -31.41 -59.18
N ASP A 47 -16.74 -30.21 -59.43
CA ASP A 47 -17.34 -29.86 -60.73
C ASP A 47 -16.32 -29.88 -61.87
N ARG A 48 -15.08 -29.46 -61.61
CA ARG A 48 -13.97 -29.50 -62.57
C ARG A 48 -13.54 -30.93 -62.88
N ASP A 49 -13.42 -31.78 -61.87
CA ASP A 49 -13.01 -33.18 -62.02
C ASP A 49 -14.01 -33.98 -62.87
N LEU A 50 -15.32 -33.69 -62.74
CA LEU A 50 -16.33 -34.24 -63.63
C LEU A 50 -16.14 -33.76 -65.07
N THR A 51 -15.86 -32.47 -65.25
CA THR A 51 -15.68 -31.86 -66.59
C THR A 51 -14.48 -32.44 -67.34
N ILE A 52 -13.41 -32.79 -66.63
CA ILE A 52 -12.19 -33.39 -67.20
C ILE A 52 -12.31 -34.93 -67.29
N GLY A 53 -13.40 -35.52 -66.76
CA GLY A 53 -13.67 -36.95 -66.83
C GLY A 53 -12.85 -37.79 -65.85
N LEU A 54 -12.35 -37.17 -64.77
CA LEU A 54 -11.56 -37.86 -63.75
C LEU A 54 -12.41 -38.73 -62.81
N ILE A 55 -13.69 -38.36 -62.65
CA ILE A 55 -14.66 -39.04 -61.78
C ILE A 55 -15.95 -39.39 -62.54
N ALA A 56 -16.65 -40.43 -62.08
CA ALA A 56 -17.93 -40.81 -62.67
C ALA A 56 -19.06 -39.83 -62.28
N PRO A 57 -20.09 -39.61 -63.12
CA PRO A 57 -21.22 -38.74 -62.78
C PRO A 57 -21.94 -39.13 -61.48
N THR A 58 -22.00 -40.43 -61.17
CA THR A 58 -22.58 -40.93 -59.93
C THR A 58 -21.75 -40.58 -58.69
N GLU A 59 -20.42 -40.53 -58.83
CA GLU A 59 -19.50 -40.17 -57.74
C GLU A 59 -19.54 -38.66 -57.50
N HIS A 60 -19.66 -37.86 -58.56
CA HIS A 60 -19.84 -36.40 -58.50
C HIS A 60 -21.09 -36.01 -57.69
N GLU A 61 -22.25 -36.61 -58.01
CA GLU A 61 -23.50 -36.30 -57.31
C GLU A 61 -23.43 -36.63 -55.80
N ILE A 62 -22.78 -37.75 -55.45
CA ILE A 62 -22.59 -38.15 -54.04
C ILE A 62 -21.66 -37.15 -53.33
N ALA A 63 -20.51 -36.81 -53.93
CA ALA A 63 -19.54 -35.89 -53.35
C ALA A 63 -20.13 -34.48 -53.19
N ARG A 64 -20.87 -33.99 -54.20
CA ARG A 64 -21.55 -32.70 -54.16
C ARG A 64 -22.57 -32.62 -53.04
N LEU A 65 -23.41 -33.65 -52.87
CA LEU A 65 -24.40 -33.70 -51.78
C LEU A 65 -23.72 -33.73 -50.41
N GLU A 66 -22.61 -34.44 -50.26
CA GLU A 66 -21.87 -34.47 -49.00
C GLU A 66 -21.23 -33.11 -48.68
N ILE A 67 -20.61 -32.44 -49.65
CA ILE A 67 -20.01 -31.11 -49.48
C ILE A 67 -21.10 -30.08 -49.15
N GLN A 68 -22.24 -30.10 -49.84
CA GLN A 68 -23.38 -29.22 -49.51
C GLN A 68 -23.91 -29.47 -48.10
N ARG A 69 -23.98 -30.74 -47.67
CA ARG A 69 -24.35 -31.09 -46.30
C ARG A 69 -23.31 -30.56 -45.29
N ARG A 70 -22.03 -30.60 -45.63
CA ARG A 70 -20.93 -30.02 -44.80
C ARG A 70 -20.99 -28.50 -44.75
N ILE A 71 -21.32 -27.81 -45.86
CA ILE A 71 -21.56 -26.35 -45.88
C ILE A 71 -22.72 -25.98 -44.96
N LEU A 72 -23.86 -26.68 -45.08
CA LEU A 72 -25.01 -26.45 -44.20
C LEU A 72 -24.68 -26.76 -42.74
N ALA A 73 -23.85 -27.77 -42.48
CA ALA A 73 -23.38 -28.10 -41.14
C ALA A 73 -22.39 -27.08 -40.60
N ALA A 74 -21.51 -26.50 -41.42
CA ALA A 74 -20.54 -25.46 -41.05
C ALA A 74 -21.22 -24.08 -40.86
N ASP A 75 -22.30 -23.81 -41.60
CA ASP A 75 -23.11 -22.60 -41.45
C ASP A 75 -24.02 -22.67 -40.21
N LYS A 76 -24.54 -23.87 -39.90
CA LYS A 76 -25.29 -24.17 -38.67
C LYS A 76 -24.38 -24.50 -37.49
N ALA A 77 -23.09 -24.75 -37.71
CA ALA A 77 -22.15 -24.99 -36.63
C ALA A 77 -22.20 -23.74 -35.76
N PRO A 78 -22.52 -23.87 -34.46
CA PRO A 78 -22.48 -22.72 -33.57
C PRO A 78 -21.06 -22.18 -33.68
N SER A 79 -20.92 -20.90 -34.05
CA SER A 79 -19.64 -20.20 -34.01
C SER A 79 -19.22 -20.16 -32.54
N SER A 80 -18.63 -21.25 -32.04
CA SER A 80 -18.26 -21.48 -30.64
C SER A 80 -19.21 -20.77 -29.66
N ALA A 81 -20.40 -21.33 -29.42
CA ALA A 81 -21.39 -20.71 -28.53
C ALA A 81 -20.79 -20.29 -27.17
N ASP A 82 -19.78 -21.03 -26.69
CA ASP A 82 -18.97 -20.68 -25.51
C ASP A 82 -18.09 -19.43 -25.68
N ASN A 83 -17.43 -19.24 -26.83
CA ASN A 83 -16.63 -18.03 -27.09
C ASN A 83 -17.50 -16.78 -27.27
N SER A 84 -18.71 -16.91 -27.82
CA SER A 84 -19.63 -15.78 -27.98
C SER A 84 -20.18 -15.26 -26.65
N ARG A 85 -20.52 -16.17 -25.72
CA ARG A 85 -20.96 -15.85 -24.35
C ARG A 85 -19.82 -15.28 -23.52
N ALA A 86 -18.62 -15.83 -23.64
CA ALA A 86 -17.44 -15.30 -22.97
C ALA A 86 -17.05 -13.90 -23.49
N ALA A 87 -17.18 -13.64 -24.80
CA ALA A 87 -16.92 -12.33 -25.38
C ALA A 87 -17.95 -11.28 -24.95
N THR A 88 -19.24 -11.63 -24.94
CA THR A 88 -20.31 -10.74 -24.45
C THR A 88 -20.19 -10.44 -22.96
N ALA A 89 -19.90 -11.45 -22.13
CA ALA A 89 -19.59 -11.24 -20.71
C ALA A 89 -18.36 -10.33 -20.52
N GLY A 90 -17.33 -10.47 -21.36
CA GLY A 90 -16.15 -9.60 -21.36
C GLY A 90 -16.48 -8.13 -21.64
N TRP A 91 -17.32 -7.86 -22.64
CA TRP A 91 -17.78 -6.50 -22.95
C TRP A 91 -18.66 -5.90 -21.85
N ILE A 92 -19.56 -6.71 -21.26
CA ILE A 92 -20.38 -6.28 -20.13
C ILE A 92 -19.48 -5.94 -18.94
N GLY A 93 -18.51 -6.79 -18.61
CA GLY A 93 -17.56 -6.53 -17.53
C GLY A 93 -16.73 -5.27 -17.77
N LEU A 94 -16.26 -5.06 -19.00
CA LEU A 94 -15.49 -3.88 -19.39
C LEU A 94 -16.28 -2.58 -19.22
N GLY A 95 -17.57 -2.59 -19.55
CA GLY A 95 -18.46 -1.44 -19.39
C GLY A 95 -18.93 -1.23 -17.95
N LEU A 96 -19.13 -2.30 -17.19
CA LEU A 96 -19.62 -2.24 -15.81
C LEU A 96 -18.53 -1.79 -14.83
N ALA A 97 -17.27 -2.15 -15.08
CA ALA A 97 -16.14 -1.79 -14.23
C ALA A 97 -16.03 -0.29 -13.91
N PRO A 98 -16.02 0.65 -14.89
CA PRO A 98 -15.96 2.08 -14.59
C PRO A 98 -17.22 2.59 -13.88
N VAL A 99 -18.40 2.03 -14.19
CA VAL A 99 -19.66 2.41 -13.52
C VAL A 99 -19.62 2.05 -12.04
N LEU A 100 -19.17 0.82 -11.72
CA LEU A 100 -18.99 0.38 -10.34
C LEU A 100 -17.93 1.20 -9.62
N ALA A 101 -16.81 1.52 -10.28
CA ALA A 101 -15.75 2.34 -9.69
C ALA A 101 -16.28 3.74 -9.30
N VAL A 102 -17.05 4.39 -10.17
CA VAL A 102 -17.69 5.68 -9.88
C VAL A 102 -18.71 5.54 -8.76
N GLY A 103 -19.55 4.50 -8.77
CA GLY A 103 -20.53 4.24 -7.71
C GLY A 103 -19.88 4.03 -6.33
N LEU A 104 -18.79 3.28 -6.28
CA LEU A 104 -18.01 3.07 -5.06
C LEU A 104 -17.37 4.39 -4.58
N TYR A 105 -16.82 5.19 -5.49
CA TYR A 105 -16.24 6.48 -5.15
C TYR A 105 -17.29 7.46 -4.61
N LEU A 106 -18.50 7.51 -5.17
CA LEU A 106 -19.55 8.42 -4.70
C LEU A 106 -20.13 8.00 -3.35
N THR A 107 -20.10 6.70 -3.02
CA THR A 107 -20.64 6.16 -1.75
C THR A 107 -19.62 6.16 -0.61
N ASN A 108 -18.35 5.89 -0.91
CA ASN A 108 -17.30 5.75 0.11
C ASN A 108 -16.27 6.89 0.08
N GLY A 109 -16.19 7.63 -1.02
CA GLY A 109 -15.26 8.74 -1.18
C GLY A 109 -15.81 10.06 -0.65
N VAL A 110 -14.97 11.09 -0.73
CA VAL A 110 -15.32 12.46 -0.35
C VAL A 110 -15.14 13.36 -1.58
N PRO A 111 -16.16 13.48 -2.44
CA PRO A 111 -16.05 14.23 -3.71
C PRO A 111 -15.79 15.72 -3.50
N SER A 112 -16.22 16.24 -2.35
CA SER A 112 -16.08 17.63 -1.95
C SER A 112 -14.75 17.95 -1.27
N LEU A 113 -13.84 16.98 -1.15
CA LEU A 113 -12.56 17.21 -0.49
C LEU A 113 -11.76 18.25 -1.29
N PRO A 114 -11.40 19.40 -0.69
CA PRO A 114 -10.65 20.42 -1.40
C PRO A 114 -9.25 19.91 -1.73
N ALA A 115 -8.66 20.45 -2.81
CA ALA A 115 -7.28 20.16 -3.15
C ALA A 115 -6.38 20.54 -1.96
N GLN A 116 -5.51 19.61 -1.56
CA GLN A 116 -4.56 19.83 -0.47
C GLN A 116 -3.13 19.90 -1.03
N PRO A 117 -2.71 21.07 -1.55
CA PRO A 117 -1.36 21.26 -2.08
C PRO A 117 -0.29 21.10 -0.99
N LEU A 118 0.88 20.59 -1.38
CA LEU A 118 1.98 20.30 -0.47
C LEU A 118 2.51 21.56 0.23
N GLY A 119 2.63 22.69 -0.49
CA GLY A 119 3.19 23.93 0.06
C GLY A 119 2.46 24.44 1.33
N PRO A 120 1.13 24.67 1.27
CA PRO A 120 0.36 25.08 2.44
C PRO A 120 0.36 24.07 3.59
N ARG A 121 0.46 22.76 3.30
CA ARG A 121 0.60 21.73 4.33
C ARG A 121 1.92 21.87 5.09
N LEU A 122 3.04 21.97 4.37
CA LEU A 122 4.35 22.16 4.98
C LEU A 122 4.43 23.48 5.76
N ALA A 123 3.81 24.55 5.25
CA ALA A 123 3.73 25.81 5.98
C ALA A 123 2.92 25.68 7.28
N ALA A 124 1.79 24.98 7.25
CA ALA A 124 0.98 24.74 8.44
C ALA A 124 1.71 23.86 9.47
N GLU A 125 2.41 22.83 9.02
CA GLU A 125 3.25 21.96 9.85
C GLU A 125 4.39 22.75 10.51
N HIS A 126 5.14 23.54 9.72
CA HIS A 126 6.20 24.38 10.25
C HIS A 126 5.68 25.44 11.25
N MET A 127 4.52 26.03 10.99
CA MET A 127 3.86 26.94 11.94
C MET A 127 3.45 26.23 13.23
N GLN A 128 3.06 24.96 13.15
CA GLN A 128 2.70 24.16 14.32
C GLN A 128 3.96 23.80 15.14
N ASP A 129 5.04 23.41 14.49
CA ASP A 129 6.33 23.15 15.15
C ASP A 129 6.85 24.40 15.87
N THR A 130 6.85 25.54 15.19
CA THR A 130 7.25 26.83 15.78
C THR A 130 6.41 27.17 17.01
N LYS A 131 5.09 26.90 16.98
CA LYS A 131 4.22 27.11 18.15
C LYS A 131 4.57 26.17 19.30
N ASN A 132 4.83 24.89 19.01
CA ASN A 132 5.22 23.91 20.02
C ASN A 132 6.53 24.30 20.70
N ASP A 133 7.50 24.78 19.93
CA ASP A 133 8.79 25.24 20.46
C ASP A 133 8.64 26.47 21.36
N MET A 134 7.79 27.42 20.97
CA MET A 134 7.47 28.57 21.83
C MET A 134 6.81 28.14 23.15
N LEU A 135 5.92 27.14 23.12
CA LEU A 135 5.29 26.61 24.34
C LEU A 135 6.32 25.97 25.27
N VAL A 136 7.26 25.21 24.73
CA VAL A 136 8.33 24.58 25.51
C VAL A 136 9.31 25.61 26.06
N ALA A 137 9.69 26.61 25.27
CA ALA A 137 10.50 27.72 25.75
C ALA A 137 9.82 28.46 26.91
N ARG A 138 8.52 28.71 26.81
CA ARG A 138 7.72 29.32 27.89
C ARG A 138 7.66 28.42 29.14
N LEU A 139 7.53 27.11 28.96
CA LEU A 139 7.60 26.16 30.07
C LEU A 139 8.97 26.24 30.76
N LYS A 140 10.07 26.13 30.02
CA LYS A 140 11.45 26.27 30.55
C LYS A 140 11.64 27.58 31.32
N GLN A 141 11.15 28.69 30.78
CA GLN A 141 11.22 30.00 31.45
C GLN A 141 10.42 30.02 32.75
N THR A 142 9.22 29.43 32.76
CA THR A 142 8.38 29.37 33.97
C THR A 142 9.07 28.53 35.06
N LEU A 143 9.65 27.38 34.69
CA LEU A 143 10.42 26.55 35.63
C LEU A 143 11.60 27.29 36.23
N ALA A 144 12.30 28.12 35.44
CA ALA A 144 13.42 28.94 35.93
C ALA A 144 12.99 30.04 36.94
N THR A 145 11.71 30.41 36.98
CA THR A 145 11.19 31.42 37.94
C THR A 145 10.62 30.82 39.22
N LEU A 146 10.39 29.51 39.26
CA LEU A 146 9.88 28.84 40.44
C LEU A 146 10.97 28.71 41.52
N PRO A 147 10.62 28.87 42.80
CA PRO A 147 11.59 28.77 43.89
C PRO A 147 12.08 27.32 44.08
N PRO A 148 13.34 27.15 44.55
CA PRO A 148 13.87 25.82 44.85
C PRO A 148 13.06 25.18 45.99
N GLY A 149 12.49 24.00 45.74
CA GLY A 149 11.68 23.24 46.70
C GLY A 149 10.16 23.33 46.49
N ASP A 150 9.67 24.07 45.49
CA ASP A 150 8.26 24.05 45.10
C ASP A 150 7.89 22.66 44.51
N PRO A 151 6.85 21.96 45.02
CA PRO A 151 6.38 20.71 44.43
C PRO A 151 6.04 20.82 42.94
N ALA A 152 5.59 22.00 42.49
CA ALA A 152 5.30 22.25 41.08
C ALA A 152 6.54 22.20 40.19
N LEU A 153 7.73 22.46 40.74
CA LEU A 153 8.98 22.43 40.00
C LEU A 153 9.31 21.02 39.52
N ARG A 154 9.20 20.02 40.40
CA ARG A 154 9.42 18.60 40.03
C ARG A 154 8.44 18.16 38.97
N GLN A 155 7.14 18.45 39.15
CA GLN A 155 6.10 18.11 38.18
C GLN A 155 6.35 18.78 36.82
N GLY A 156 6.84 20.02 36.83
CA GLY A 156 7.21 20.76 35.64
C GLY A 156 8.34 20.13 34.85
N TYR A 157 9.38 19.64 35.53
CA TYR A 157 10.48 18.91 34.90
C TYR A 157 10.06 17.53 34.37
N LEU A 158 9.15 16.82 35.05
CA LEU A 158 8.55 15.58 34.53
C LEU A 158 7.82 15.83 33.21
N LEU A 159 6.99 16.87 33.17
CA LEU A 159 6.25 17.25 31.96
C LEU A 159 7.19 17.71 30.86
N LEU A 160 8.19 18.54 31.17
CA LEU A 160 9.17 19.00 30.21
C LEU A 160 9.89 17.81 29.55
N GLY A 161 10.38 16.86 30.34
CA GLY A 161 11.04 15.69 29.79
C GLY A 161 10.11 14.81 28.96
N GLN A 162 8.83 14.69 29.33
CA GLN A 162 7.84 13.98 28.53
C GLN A 162 7.62 14.65 27.16
N VAL A 163 7.52 15.97 27.12
CA VAL A 163 7.31 16.73 25.88
C VAL A 163 8.55 16.67 24.99
N GLU A 164 9.76 16.79 25.56
CA GLU A 164 11.01 16.63 24.80
C GLU A 164 11.17 15.21 24.26
N ALA A 165 10.92 14.18 25.07
CA ALA A 165 11.00 12.78 24.63
C ALA A 165 9.99 12.45 23.52
N SER A 166 8.78 13.03 23.57
CA SER A 166 7.77 12.84 22.52
C SER A 166 8.16 13.43 21.16
N ARG A 167 9.15 14.32 21.16
CA ARG A 167 9.74 14.96 19.98
C ARG A 167 11.13 14.42 19.65
N GLU A 168 11.49 13.28 20.24
CA GLU A 168 12.79 12.61 20.06
C GLU A 168 14.01 13.43 20.52
N HIS A 169 13.79 14.52 21.26
CA HIS A 169 14.83 15.31 21.93
C HIS A 169 15.25 14.61 23.24
N TYR A 170 15.90 13.45 23.10
CA TYR A 170 16.21 12.58 24.24
C TYR A 170 17.26 13.18 25.20
N ALA A 171 18.15 14.05 24.72
CA ALA A 171 19.14 14.72 25.56
C ALA A 171 18.47 15.69 26.54
N GLU A 172 17.64 16.58 26.02
CA GLU A 172 16.86 17.56 26.80
C GLU A 172 15.85 16.86 27.73
N ALA A 173 15.28 15.73 27.26
CA ALA A 173 14.42 14.92 28.09
C ALA A 173 15.16 14.32 29.29
N ALA A 174 16.36 13.78 29.06
CA ALA A 174 17.19 13.22 30.12
C ALA A 174 17.61 14.30 31.13
N ASP A 175 18.01 15.48 30.66
CA ASP A 175 18.37 16.61 31.53
C ASP A 175 17.19 17.05 32.40
N ALA A 176 16.00 17.19 31.82
CA ALA A 176 14.80 17.55 32.56
C ALA A 176 14.43 16.48 33.60
N TRP A 177 14.48 15.20 33.25
CA TRP A 177 14.19 14.13 34.21
C TRP A 177 15.27 13.97 35.28
N ASN A 178 16.54 14.27 34.99
CA ASN A 178 17.59 14.33 36.00
C ASN A 178 17.26 15.39 37.07
N HIS A 179 16.84 16.60 36.67
CA HIS A 179 16.36 17.59 37.63
C HIS A 179 15.19 17.09 38.49
N ALA A 180 14.24 16.36 37.89
CA ALA A 180 13.13 15.78 38.63
C ALA A 180 13.57 14.66 39.60
N LEU A 181 14.60 13.88 39.23
CA LEU A 181 15.20 12.83 40.05
C LEU A 181 15.99 13.42 41.23
N ASP A 182 16.65 14.56 41.05
CA ASP A 182 17.38 15.26 42.13
C ASP A 182 16.43 15.77 43.22
N MET A 183 15.21 16.16 42.83
CA MET A 183 14.15 16.60 43.75
C MET A 183 13.40 15.43 44.41
N GLY A 184 13.55 14.23 43.85
CA GLY A 184 12.94 13.02 44.38
C GLY A 184 13.22 11.84 43.46
N PHE A 185 13.92 10.84 44.00
CA PHE A 185 14.24 9.66 43.24
C PHE A 185 12.97 8.84 42.96
N ASP A 186 12.85 8.37 41.73
CA ASP A 186 11.83 7.43 41.28
C ASP A 186 12.50 6.39 40.39
N ALA A 187 12.29 5.11 40.69
CA ALA A 187 13.02 4.01 40.05
C ALA A 187 12.66 3.88 38.55
N GLU A 188 11.39 4.06 38.21
CA GLU A 188 10.92 3.97 36.82
C GLU A 188 11.41 5.18 36.00
N LEU A 189 11.31 6.38 36.56
CA LEU A 189 11.85 7.58 35.94
C LEU A 189 13.37 7.48 35.73
N ALA A 190 14.09 6.90 36.68
CA ALA A 190 15.51 6.63 36.52
C ALA A 190 15.76 5.70 35.33
N ALA A 191 15.09 4.54 35.26
CA ALA A 191 15.21 3.65 34.10
C ALA A 191 14.90 4.35 32.77
N ARG A 192 13.86 5.19 32.73
CA ARG A 192 13.50 5.99 31.54
C ARG A 192 14.56 7.03 31.18
N THR A 193 15.17 7.66 32.18
CA THR A 193 16.24 8.65 31.99
C THR A 193 17.50 7.99 31.44
N ALA A 194 17.87 6.82 31.97
CA ALA A 194 18.98 6.03 31.45
C ALA A 194 18.76 5.57 30.00
N GLU A 195 17.53 5.18 29.65
CA GLU A 195 17.15 4.84 28.27
C GLU A 195 17.24 6.06 27.34
N ALA A 196 16.82 7.25 27.79
CA ALA A 196 16.97 8.48 27.02
C ALA A 196 18.45 8.81 26.77
N ILE A 197 19.32 8.70 27.79
CA ILE A 197 20.78 8.87 27.63
C ILE A 197 21.34 7.86 26.62
N THR A 198 20.88 6.60 26.70
CA THR A 198 21.30 5.54 25.77
C THR A 198 20.92 5.86 24.33
N ARG A 199 19.71 6.39 24.10
CA ARG A 199 19.25 6.79 22.76
C ARG A 199 20.04 7.96 22.20
N THR A 200 20.33 8.96 23.02
CA THR A 200 21.15 10.12 22.63
C THR A 200 22.55 9.70 22.19
N ASN A 201 23.15 8.72 22.89
CA ASN A 201 24.52 8.28 22.63
C ASN A 201 24.61 7.07 21.69
N HIS A 202 23.47 6.49 21.29
CA HIS A 202 23.36 5.22 20.55
C HIS A 202 24.06 4.01 21.22
N GLN A 203 24.45 4.13 22.49
CA GLN A 203 25.13 3.09 23.27
C GLN A 203 24.86 3.27 24.76
N VAL A 204 25.01 2.20 25.54
CA VAL A 204 24.83 2.25 27.00
C VAL A 204 26.08 2.86 27.63
N THR A 205 26.06 4.18 27.85
CA THR A 205 27.19 4.89 28.46
C THR A 205 27.37 4.50 29.93
N PRO A 206 28.56 4.73 30.54
CA PRO A 206 28.77 4.47 31.97
C PRO A 206 27.76 5.20 32.88
N GLN A 207 27.34 6.41 32.48
CA GLN A 207 26.30 7.17 33.16
C GLN A 207 24.94 6.48 33.07
N ALA A 208 24.52 6.05 31.88
CA ALA A 208 23.26 5.32 31.69
C ALA A 208 23.28 4.00 32.47
N LEU A 209 24.40 3.27 32.42
CA LEU A 209 24.59 2.01 33.14
C LEU A 209 24.43 2.19 34.66
N ALA A 210 25.11 3.18 35.24
CA ALA A 210 25.00 3.47 36.67
C ALA A 210 23.56 3.79 37.08
N LEU A 211 22.84 4.52 36.22
CA LEU A 211 21.48 4.95 36.47
C LEU A 211 20.47 3.79 36.29
N PHE A 212 20.70 2.88 35.33
CA PHE A 212 19.98 1.61 35.21
C PHE A 212 20.16 0.70 36.44
N ARG A 213 21.39 0.55 36.93
CA ARG A 213 21.67 -0.23 38.16
C ARG A 213 20.91 0.34 39.35
N LYS A 214 21.02 1.66 39.57
CA LYS A 214 20.31 2.36 40.64
C LYS A 214 18.78 2.22 40.52
N ALA A 215 18.24 2.28 39.31
CA ALA A 215 16.83 2.04 39.04
C ALA A 215 16.42 0.61 39.42
N LEU A 216 17.19 -0.39 39.01
CA LEU A 216 16.91 -1.80 39.27
C LEU A 216 16.98 -2.16 40.76
N ASP A 217 17.91 -1.56 41.50
CA ASP A 217 18.07 -1.77 42.95
C ASP A 217 16.85 -1.28 43.74
N ALA A 218 16.23 -0.18 43.29
CA ALA A 218 15.05 0.41 43.90
C ALA A 218 13.72 -0.08 43.31
N ALA A 219 13.74 -0.94 42.28
CA ALA A 219 12.55 -1.36 41.57
C ALA A 219 11.74 -2.43 42.34
N PRO A 220 10.40 -2.30 42.42
CA PRO A 220 9.51 -3.37 42.88
C PRO A 220 9.75 -4.68 42.13
N GLN A 221 9.60 -5.83 42.79
CA GLN A 221 9.88 -7.14 42.17
C GLN A 221 8.96 -7.45 40.98
N ASP A 222 7.75 -6.89 40.98
CA ASP A 222 6.71 -7.05 39.97
C ASP A 222 6.75 -5.97 38.87
N ALA A 223 7.71 -5.05 38.91
CA ALA A 223 7.83 -4.00 37.91
C ALA A 223 8.12 -4.59 36.51
N THR A 224 7.20 -4.32 35.57
CA THR A 224 7.22 -4.87 34.20
C THR A 224 8.46 -4.47 33.39
N TRP A 225 9.12 -3.37 33.76
CA TRP A 225 10.31 -2.84 33.10
C TRP A 225 11.64 -3.44 33.62
N ARG A 226 11.63 -4.24 34.70
CA ARG A 226 12.88 -4.81 35.28
C ARG A 226 13.71 -5.61 34.27
N SER A 227 13.06 -6.47 33.48
CA SER A 227 13.74 -7.34 32.51
C SER A 227 14.43 -6.54 31.41
N ALA A 228 13.80 -5.46 30.94
CA ALA A 228 14.38 -4.56 29.95
C ALA A 228 15.62 -3.84 30.50
N VAL A 229 15.55 -3.37 31.76
CA VAL A 229 16.71 -2.74 32.42
C VAL A 229 17.85 -3.74 32.66
N GLN A 230 17.56 -4.97 33.05
CA GLN A 230 18.56 -6.03 33.19
C GLN A 230 19.30 -6.30 31.87
N ALA A 231 18.56 -6.35 30.75
CA ALA A 231 19.16 -6.51 29.43
C ALA A 231 20.07 -5.32 29.06
N ARG A 232 19.66 -4.09 29.37
CA ARG A 232 20.49 -2.89 29.17
C ARG A 232 21.76 -2.90 30.00
N ILE A 233 21.69 -3.35 31.26
CA ILE A 233 22.87 -3.48 32.12
C ILE A 233 23.84 -4.51 31.54
N ALA A 234 23.35 -5.70 31.15
CA ALA A 234 24.18 -6.73 30.54
C ALA A 234 24.85 -6.25 29.24
N GLN A 235 24.11 -5.49 28.41
CA GLN A 235 24.66 -4.86 27.21
C GLN A 235 25.80 -3.88 27.56
N GLY A 236 25.57 -2.95 28.49
CA GLY A 236 26.59 -1.96 28.84
C GLY A 236 27.79 -2.53 29.59
N GLU A 237 27.64 -3.63 30.32
CA GLU A 237 28.77 -4.37 30.91
C GLU A 237 29.63 -5.01 29.82
N HIS A 238 28.99 -5.65 28.83
CA HIS A 238 29.69 -6.21 27.68
C HIS A 238 30.45 -5.14 26.88
N ASP A 239 29.82 -3.99 26.63
CA ASP A 239 30.42 -2.88 25.89
C ASP A 239 31.62 -2.25 26.65
N GLN A 240 31.61 -2.29 27.99
CA GLN A 240 32.74 -1.81 28.81
C GLN A 240 33.92 -2.79 28.83
N ASP A 241 33.62 -4.09 28.84
CA ASP A 241 34.65 -5.13 28.82
C ASP A 241 35.27 -5.32 27.42
N ASN A 242 34.63 -4.80 26.37
CA ASN A 242 35.06 -4.90 24.97
C ASN A 242 34.84 -3.58 24.18
N PRO A 243 35.67 -2.53 24.46
CA PRO A 243 35.47 -1.16 23.97
C PRO A 243 35.77 -0.92 22.49
#